data_AF-A0A1Y1LKF3-F1
#
_entry.id   AF-A0A1Y1LKF3-F1
#
_cell.length_a   1.000
_cell.length_b   1.000
_cell.length_c   1.000
_cell.angle_alpha   90.00
_cell.angle_beta   90.00
_cell.angle_gamma   90.00
#
_symmetry.space_group_name_H-M   'P 1'
#
loop_
_entity.id
_entity.type
_entity.pdbx_description
1 polymer ?
#
loop_
_entity_poly.entity_id
_entity_poly.type
_entity_poly.pdbx_seq_one_letter_code
_entity_poly.pdbx_strand_id
1 'polypeptide(L)'
;LGAKFGWELDALKFIMGMELSYKRMPHKKWYLILDDDTFVVKESLELLLSHLDPSKPQYVGNAVGDYRARFAHGGSAVIISGEAMRMLFNRPDIVREAYV
;
A
#
# COMPACT_ATOMS: atom_id res chain seq x y z
N LEU A 1 -15.52 0.05 -20.91
CA LEU A 1 -14.39 0.60 -20.14
C LEU A 1 -13.66 -0.50 -19.36
N GLY A 2 -14.33 -1.24 -18.47
CA GLY A 2 -13.69 -2.29 -17.64
C GLY A 2 -12.94 -3.41 -18.39
N ALA A 3 -13.38 -3.81 -19.59
CA ALA A 3 -12.70 -4.86 -20.37
C ALA A 3 -11.43 -4.37 -21.12
N LYS A 4 -11.23 -3.06 -21.27
CA LYS A 4 -10.08 -2.49 -22.02
C LYS A 4 -9.07 -1.76 -21.13
N PHE A 5 -9.50 -1.26 -19.97
CA PHE A 5 -8.68 -0.44 -19.06
C PHE A 5 -8.85 -0.85 -17.59
N GLY A 6 -9.28 -2.10 -17.35
CA GLY A 6 -9.62 -2.56 -16.00
C GLY A 6 -8.44 -2.45 -15.04
N TRP A 7 -7.25 -2.83 -15.50
CA TRP A 7 -6.01 -2.83 -14.69
C TRP A 7 -5.49 -1.41 -14.44
N GLU A 8 -5.54 -0.55 -15.45
CA GLU A 8 -5.09 0.84 -15.34
C GLU A 8 -5.98 1.64 -14.38
N LEU A 9 -7.29 1.41 -14.42
CA LEU A 9 -8.22 2.04 -13.49
C LEU A 9 -8.14 1.43 -12.09
N ASP A 10 -7.86 0.12 -11.99
CA ASP A 10 -7.64 -0.55 -10.70
C ASP A 10 -6.44 0.05 -9.96
N ALA A 11 -5.37 0.42 -10.67
CA ALA A 11 -4.19 1.04 -10.07
C ALA A 11 -4.49 2.35 -9.30
N LEU A 12 -5.47 3.14 -9.77
CA LEU A 12 -5.84 4.41 -9.14
C LEU A 12 -6.41 4.25 -7.73
N LYS A 13 -7.05 3.10 -7.44
CA LYS A 13 -7.68 2.84 -6.13
C LYS A 13 -6.64 2.83 -4.99
N PHE A 14 -5.40 2.40 -5.29
CA PHE A 14 -4.34 2.27 -4.30
C PHE A 14 -3.87 3.63 -3.79
N ILE A 15 -3.45 4.54 -4.67
CA ILE A 15 -2.93 5.86 -4.24
C ILE A 15 -4.02 6.69 -3.55
N MET A 16 -5.25 6.65 -4.06
CA MET A 16 -6.39 7.30 -3.42
C MET A 16 -6.70 6.73 -2.04
N GLY A 17 -6.74 5.39 -1.92
CA GLY A 17 -6.98 4.72 -0.64
C GLY A 17 -5.89 5.01 0.38
N MET A 18 -4.63 5.02 -0.04
CA MET A 18 -3.49 5.42 0.78
C MET A 18 -3.61 6.87 1.24
N GLU A 19 -3.91 7.81 0.34
CA GLU A 19 -4.02 9.23 0.68
C GLU A 19 -5.17 9.48 1.66
N LEU A 20 -6.32 8.88 1.39
CA LEU A 20 -7.50 8.99 2.24
C LEU A 20 -7.23 8.42 3.64
N SER A 21 -6.64 7.23 3.72
CA SER A 21 -6.32 6.59 5.00
C SER A 21 -5.28 7.40 5.79
N TYR A 22 -4.25 7.92 5.14
CA TYR A 22 -3.23 8.76 5.77
C TYR A 22 -3.80 10.06 6.33
N LYS A 23 -4.65 10.75 5.56
CA LYS A 23 -5.29 12.01 6.00
C LYS A 23 -6.28 11.80 7.13
N ARG A 24 -7.05 10.71 7.12
CA ARG A 24 -8.08 10.44 8.15
C ARG A 24 -7.51 9.82 9.42
N MET A 25 -6.47 9.03 9.29
CA MET A 25 -5.85 8.31 10.41
C MET A 25 -4.34 8.56 10.42
N PRO A 26 -3.89 9.81 10.65
CA PRO A 26 -2.47 10.12 10.66
C PRO A 26 -1.76 9.39 11.81
N HIS A 27 -0.44 9.24 11.68
CA HIS A 27 0.45 8.69 12.71
C HIS A 27 0.24 7.21 13.07
N LYS A 28 -0.48 6.43 12.26
CA LYS A 28 -0.52 4.97 12.44
C LYS A 28 0.85 4.36 12.14
N LYS A 29 1.21 3.34 12.94
CA LYS A 29 2.45 2.57 12.75
C LYS A 29 2.45 1.79 11.44
N TRP A 30 1.29 1.25 11.07
CA TRP A 30 1.08 0.41 9.90
C TRP A 30 -0.23 0.76 9.23
N TYR A 31 -0.23 0.74 7.90
CA TYR A 31 -1.40 0.83 7.04
C TYR A 31 -1.47 -0.45 6.22
N LEU A 32 -2.69 -0.96 6.03
CA LEU A 32 -2.95 -2.18 5.28
C LEU A 32 -3.94 -1.88 4.17
N ILE A 33 -3.59 -2.24 2.93
CA ILE A 33 -4.52 -2.29 1.81
C ILE A 33 -4.88 -3.76 1.58
N LEU A 34 -6.18 -4.02 1.42
CA LEU A 34 -6.75 -5.35 1.38
C LEU A 34 -7.96 -5.34 0.43
N ASP A 35 -8.08 -6.38 -0.40
CA ASP A 35 -9.28 -6.63 -1.21
C ASP A 35 -10.39 -7.28 -0.35
N ASP A 36 -11.65 -7.14 -0.76
CA ASP A 36 -12.83 -7.57 0.01
C ASP A 36 -13.05 -9.09 0.05
N ASP A 37 -12.30 -9.83 -0.75
CA ASP A 37 -12.24 -11.29 -0.79
C ASP A 37 -11.03 -11.87 -0.05
N THR A 38 -10.24 -11.04 0.65
CA THR A 38 -9.04 -11.44 1.36
C THR A 38 -9.26 -11.49 2.88
N PHE A 39 -8.80 -12.57 3.54
CA PHE A 39 -8.88 -12.73 5.00
C PHE A 39 -7.51 -12.51 5.67
N VAL A 40 -7.49 -11.79 6.79
CA VAL A 40 -6.28 -11.56 7.60
C VAL A 40 -6.31 -12.41 8.85
N VAL A 41 -5.33 -13.31 8.99
CA VAL A 41 -5.04 -13.97 10.27
C VAL A 41 -4.30 -12.99 11.16
N LYS A 42 -5.04 -12.31 12.04
CA LYS A 42 -4.55 -11.19 12.85
C LYS A 42 -3.31 -11.55 13.67
N GLU A 43 -3.29 -12.72 14.30
CA GLU A 43 -2.19 -13.17 15.16
C GLU A 43 -0.89 -13.35 14.36
N SER A 44 -1.01 -13.85 13.12
CA SER A 44 0.15 -13.99 12.22
C SER A 44 0.66 -12.64 11.76
N LEU A 45 -0.25 -11.71 11.47
CA LEU A 45 0.10 -10.33 11.12
C LEU A 45 0.83 -9.63 12.27
N GLU A 46 0.29 -9.71 13.49
CA GLU A 46 0.92 -9.09 14.67
C GLU A 46 2.31 -9.68 14.95
N LEU A 47 2.47 -10.99 14.83
CA LEU A 47 3.78 -11.65 14.95
C LEU A 47 4.77 -11.15 13.90
N LEU A 48 4.36 -11.07 12.63
CA LEU A 48 5.20 -10.52 11.56
C LEU A 48 5.62 -9.08 11.88
N LEU A 49 4.66 -8.22 12.19
CA LEU A 49 4.91 -6.79 12.44
C LEU A 49 5.75 -6.54 13.69
N SER A 50 5.74 -7.46 14.67
CA SER A 50 6.58 -7.36 15.88
C SER A 50 8.09 -7.43 15.58
N HIS A 51 8.48 -7.98 14.43
CA HIS A 51 9.88 -8.07 14.01
C HIS A 51 10.34 -6.89 13.15
N LEU A 52 9.43 -5.95 12.84
CA LEU A 52 9.67 -4.85 11.91
C LEU A 52 9.59 -3.51 12.64
N ASP A 53 10.42 -2.56 12.20
CA ASP A 53 10.45 -1.20 12.76
C ASP A 53 9.58 -0.23 11.92
N PRO A 54 8.39 0.17 12.40
CA PRO A 54 7.48 1.05 11.64
C PRO A 54 8.04 2.47 11.42
N SER A 55 9.13 2.84 12.10
CA SER A 55 9.82 4.13 11.89
C SER A 55 10.78 4.11 10.68
N LYS A 56 11.00 2.94 10.07
CA LYS A 56 11.74 2.80 8.82
C LYS A 56 10.78 2.71 7.64
N PRO A 57 11.14 3.22 6.46
CA PRO A 57 10.30 3.13 5.28
C PRO A 57 10.26 1.69 4.76
N GLN A 58 9.18 1.00 5.13
CA GLN A 58 8.91 -0.38 4.72
C GLN A 58 7.65 -0.48 3.86
N TYR A 59 7.78 -1.27 2.80
CA TYR A 59 6.73 -1.68 1.88
C TYR A 59 6.79 -3.20 1.77
N VAL A 60 5.78 -3.88 2.31
CA VAL A 60 5.77 -5.33 2.53
C VAL A 60 4.57 -5.94 1.84
N GLY A 61 4.80 -7.02 1.10
CA GLY A 61 3.77 -7.81 0.45
C GLY A 61 4.37 -8.84 -0.48
N ASN A 62 3.50 -9.60 -1.16
CA ASN A 62 3.94 -10.60 -2.13
C ASN A 62 4.43 -9.90 -3.40
N ALA A 63 5.72 -10.03 -3.71
CA ALA A 63 6.33 -9.31 -4.83
C ALA A 63 5.92 -9.90 -6.18
N VAL A 64 5.35 -9.06 -7.05
CA VAL A 64 5.08 -9.34 -8.46
C VAL A 64 5.87 -8.39 -9.34
N GLY A 65 6.15 -8.80 -10.58
CA GLY A 65 6.97 -8.05 -11.53
C GLY A 65 8.34 -8.71 -11.79
N ASP A 66 9.20 -8.01 -12.52
CA ASP A 66 10.49 -8.52 -12.98
C ASP A 66 11.67 -7.77 -12.33
N TYR A 67 12.82 -7.71 -12.99
CA TYR A 67 13.98 -6.95 -12.48
C TYR A 67 13.87 -5.43 -12.71
N ARG A 68 12.97 -4.99 -13.59
CA ARG A 68 12.76 -3.57 -13.92
C ARG A 68 11.85 -2.89 -12.90
N ALA A 69 10.82 -3.60 -12.47
CA ALA A 69 9.92 -3.13 -11.43
C ALA A 69 9.30 -4.29 -10.66
N ARG A 70 9.27 -4.17 -9.33
CA ARG A 70 8.50 -5.06 -8.45
C ARG A 70 7.61 -4.25 -7.54
N PHE A 71 6.42 -4.76 -7.31
CA PHE A 71 5.42 -4.17 -6.42
C PHE A 71 4.68 -5.28 -5.67
N ALA A 72 3.98 -4.91 -4.60
CA ALA A 72 3.20 -5.87 -3.84
C ALA A 72 1.88 -6.17 -4.55
N HIS A 73 1.55 -7.45 -4.66
CA HIS A 73 0.30 -7.93 -5.24
C HIS A 73 -0.91 -7.56 -4.37
N GLY A 74 -1.89 -6.86 -4.96
CA GLY A 74 -3.07 -6.35 -4.25
C GLY A 74 -3.88 -7.41 -3.52
N GLY A 75 -4.21 -8.52 -4.19
CA GLY A 75 -4.96 -9.63 -3.59
C GLY A 75 -4.20 -10.46 -2.54
N SER A 76 -2.92 -10.14 -2.29
CA SER A 76 -2.14 -10.70 -1.17
C SER A 76 -1.97 -9.70 -0.02
N ALA A 77 -2.71 -8.59 -0.08
CA ALA A 77 -2.58 -7.41 0.75
C ALA A 77 -1.21 -6.70 0.62
N VAL A 78 -1.23 -5.42 0.98
CA VAL A 78 -0.03 -4.56 0.99
C VAL A 78 0.06 -3.88 2.35
N ILE A 79 1.17 -4.12 3.06
CA ILE A 79 1.48 -3.49 4.34
C ILE A 79 2.48 -2.36 4.10
N ILE A 80 2.17 -1.18 4.64
CA ILE A 80 2.97 0.02 4.49
C ILE A 80 3.25 0.60 5.87
N SER A 81 4.51 0.82 6.18
CA SER A 81 4.92 1.50 7.42
C SER A 81 4.40 2.94 7.47
N GLY A 82 4.20 3.45 8.69
CA GLY A 82 3.86 4.85 8.91
C GLY A 82 4.90 5.80 8.35
N GLU A 83 6.18 5.45 8.42
CA GLU A 83 7.25 6.25 7.83
C GLU A 83 7.19 6.28 6.30
N ALA A 84 6.95 5.14 5.64
CA ALA A 84 6.81 5.11 4.18
C ALA A 84 5.61 5.96 3.71
N MET A 85 4.47 5.89 4.41
CA MET A 85 3.30 6.74 4.13
C MET A 85 3.62 8.22 4.30
N ARG A 86 4.32 8.59 5.39
CA ARG A 86 4.76 9.97 5.63
C ARG A 86 5.69 10.47 4.54
N MET A 87 6.67 9.66 4.13
CA MET A 87 7.60 10.01 3.05
C MET A 87 6.87 10.23 1.72
N LEU A 88 5.95 9.33 1.37
CA LEU A 88 5.16 9.42 0.14
C LEU A 88 4.32 10.70 0.11
N PHE A 89 3.52 10.96 1.15
CA PHE A 89 2.60 12.11 1.17
C PHE A 89 3.27 13.44 1.52
N ASN A 90 4.54 13.44 1.95
CA ASN A 90 5.38 14.64 1.98
C ASN A 90 5.93 15.04 0.59
N ARG A 91 5.66 14.26 -0.46
CA ARG A 91 6.02 14.53 -1.85
C ARG A 91 4.77 14.70 -2.73
N PRO A 92 4.05 15.82 -2.60
CA PRO A 92 2.80 16.05 -3.35
C PRO A 92 3.03 16.09 -4.87
N ASP A 93 4.27 16.38 -5.31
CA ASP A 93 4.70 16.30 -6.71
C ASP A 93 4.62 14.87 -7.25
N ILE A 94 5.19 13.89 -6.52
CA ILE A 94 5.14 12.47 -6.90
C ILE A 94 3.72 11.92 -6.82
N VAL A 95 2.99 12.28 -5.76
CA VAL A 95 1.61 11.83 -5.56
C VAL A 95 0.72 12.32 -6.72
N ARG A 96 0.93 13.55 -7.21
CA ARG A 96 0.20 14.09 -8.36
C ARG A 96 0.44 13.29 -9.64
N GLU A 97 1.66 12.82 -9.88
CA GLU A 97 1.98 12.00 -11.07
C GLU A 97 1.22 10.68 -11.09
N ALA A 98 0.86 10.11 -9.93
CA ALA A 98 0.07 8.88 -9.85
C ALA A 98 -1.41 9.07 -10.21
N TYR A 99 -1.88 10.31 -10.37
CA TYR A 99 -3.26 10.66 -10.72
C TYR A 99 -3.49 10.95 -12.21
N VAL A 100 -2.43 10.92 -13.02
CA VAL A 100 -2.45 11.29 -14.46
C VAL A 100 -2.16 10.07 -15.31
#